data_AF-A0A7G9Y7R3-F1
#
_entry.id   AF-A0A7G9Y7R3-F1
#
_cell.length_a   1.000
_cell.length_b   1.000
_cell.length_c   1.000
_cell.angle_alpha   90.00
_cell.angle_beta   90.00
_cell.angle_gamma   90.00
#
_symmetry.space_group_name_H-M   'P 1'
#
loop_
_entity.id
_entity.type
_entity.pdbx_description
1 polymer ?
#
loop_
_entity_poly.entity_id
_entity_poly.type
_entity_poly.pdbx_seq_one_letter_code
_entity_poly.pdbx_strand_id
1 'polypeptide(L)'
;MESREKLLGTFQRAIDSPYCKYSKTRVCQGDILRESPIIEWEFTDSSYKEYNIIKNTLAYAVVMTQDCDLEQDYKNRNEEVCEKHDKHMQSILVCPAYPAEKFRVGEHLKHINLVVEKWNSERFKKNKRPEK
;
A
#
# COMPACT_ATOMS: atom_id res chain seq x y z
N MET A 1 27.97 -33.68 11.12
CA MET A 1 28.27 -32.47 10.31
C MET A 1 27.27 -32.44 9.15
N GLU A 2 25.99 -32.33 9.48
CA GLU A 2 24.84 -32.50 8.56
C GLU A 2 24.25 -31.11 8.23
N SER A 3 25.13 -30.18 7.85
CA SER A 3 24.82 -28.76 7.79
C SER A 3 25.19 -28.19 6.44
N ARG A 4 24.24 -28.24 5.49
CA ARG A 4 23.96 -27.18 4.48
C ARG A 4 22.94 -27.62 3.43
N GLU A 5 22.83 -28.91 3.12
CA GLU A 5 21.91 -29.37 2.06
C GLU A 5 20.43 -29.45 2.50
N LYS A 6 20.14 -29.67 3.79
CA LYS A 6 18.76 -29.75 4.32
C LYS A 6 18.00 -28.41 4.37
N LEU A 7 18.69 -27.27 4.21
CA LEU A 7 18.08 -25.94 4.29
C LEU A 7 17.63 -25.39 2.92
N LEU A 8 18.11 -25.96 1.82
CA LEU A 8 17.81 -25.50 0.46
C LEU A 8 16.51 -26.08 -0.12
N GLY A 9 15.93 -27.11 0.52
CA GLY A 9 14.65 -27.69 0.12
C GLY A 9 13.40 -26.97 0.67
N THR A 10 13.56 -25.95 1.52
CA THR A 10 12.48 -25.49 2.41
C THR A 10 11.64 -24.31 1.88
N PHE A 11 12.00 -23.70 0.74
CA PHE A 11 11.33 -22.47 0.27
C PHE A 11 11.02 -22.41 -1.22
N GLN A 12 10.68 -23.53 -1.85
CA GLN A 12 10.03 -23.51 -3.16
C GLN A 12 8.55 -23.83 -3.03
N ARG A 13 7.76 -22.85 -2.58
CA ARG A 13 6.31 -22.88 -2.85
C ARG A 13 6.11 -22.33 -4.27
N ALA A 14 6.05 -23.23 -5.24
CA ALA A 14 5.34 -22.92 -6.47
C ALA A 14 3.90 -22.57 -6.04
N ILE A 15 3.45 -21.35 -6.32
CA ILE A 15 2.09 -20.95 -6.03
C ILE A 15 1.22 -21.65 -7.07
N ASP A 16 0.67 -22.80 -6.70
CA ASP A 16 -0.07 -23.70 -7.61
C ASP A 16 -1.53 -23.32 -7.83
N SER A 17 -2.00 -22.21 -7.25
CA SER A 17 -3.37 -21.72 -7.43
C SER A 17 -3.44 -20.21 -7.65
N PRO A 18 -4.42 -19.71 -8.44
CA PRO A 18 -4.67 -18.27 -8.52
C PRO A 18 -5.03 -17.75 -7.12
N TYR A 19 -4.16 -16.88 -6.60
CA TYR A 19 -4.27 -16.25 -5.29
C TYR A 19 -5.60 -15.49 -5.20
N CYS A 20 -6.59 -16.09 -4.52
CA CYS A 20 -7.92 -15.56 -4.21
C CYS A 20 -8.73 -14.92 -5.35
N LYS A 21 -9.89 -15.50 -5.70
CA LYS A 21 -10.87 -14.82 -6.56
C LYS A 21 -11.50 -13.66 -5.78
N TYR A 22 -11.10 -12.43 -6.11
CA TYR A 22 -11.57 -11.22 -5.44
C TYR A 22 -13.10 -11.06 -5.61
N SER A 23 -13.83 -11.19 -4.51
CA SER A 23 -15.31 -11.11 -4.48
C SER A 23 -15.83 -9.68 -4.54
N LYS A 24 -14.96 -8.66 -4.37
CA LYS A 24 -15.32 -7.22 -4.22
C LYS A 24 -16.30 -6.94 -3.08
N THR A 25 -16.46 -7.84 -2.11
CA THR A 25 -17.42 -7.69 -1.02
C THR A 25 -16.88 -6.90 0.18
N ARG A 26 -15.55 -6.86 0.34
CA ARG A 26 -14.85 -6.10 1.37
C ARG A 26 -13.52 -5.57 0.83
N VAL A 27 -12.95 -4.61 1.54
CA VAL A 27 -11.55 -4.20 1.33
C VAL A 27 -10.62 -5.32 1.81
N CYS A 28 -9.60 -5.62 1.01
CA CYS A 28 -8.58 -6.63 1.28
C CYS A 28 -7.18 -6.01 1.24
N GLN A 29 -6.23 -6.68 1.88
CA GLN A 29 -4.83 -6.28 1.78
C GLN A 29 -4.35 -6.39 0.32
N GLY A 30 -3.62 -5.38 -0.15
CA GLY A 30 -3.12 -5.30 -1.52
C GLY A 30 -4.15 -4.78 -2.53
N ASP A 31 -5.38 -4.47 -2.12
CA ASP A 31 -6.33 -3.80 -2.99
C ASP A 31 -5.77 -2.47 -3.49
N ILE A 32 -6.03 -2.17 -4.77
CA ILE A 32 -5.62 -0.91 -5.40
C ILE A 32 -6.85 -0.01 -5.50
N LEU A 33 -6.92 0.96 -4.61
CA LEU A 33 -7.88 2.05 -4.64
C LEU A 33 -7.48 3.05 -5.73
N ARG A 34 -8.47 3.60 -6.45
CA ARG A 34 -8.27 4.60 -7.49
C ARG A 34 -8.89 5.92 -7.06
N GLU A 35 -8.31 7.03 -7.50
CA GLU A 35 -8.88 8.37 -7.31
C GLU A 35 -9.28 8.65 -5.86
N SER A 36 -8.41 8.25 -4.93
CA SER A 36 -8.70 8.33 -3.49
C SER A 36 -8.45 9.76 -3.00
N PRO A 37 -9.48 10.48 -2.52
CA PRO A 37 -9.29 11.82 -1.99
C PRO A 37 -8.48 11.75 -0.70
N ILE A 38 -7.55 12.68 -0.55
CA ILE A 38 -6.75 12.84 0.67
C ILE A 38 -6.84 14.28 1.15
N ILE A 39 -6.73 14.43 2.47
CA ILE A 39 -6.66 15.72 3.13
C ILE A 39 -5.28 15.82 3.75
N GLU A 40 -4.55 16.85 3.36
CA GLU A 40 -3.24 17.19 3.89
C GLU A 40 -3.37 18.47 4.71
N TRP A 41 -2.56 18.58 5.75
CA TRP A 41 -2.40 19.80 6.53
C TRP A 41 -0.97 20.31 6.41
N GLU A 42 -0.81 21.62 6.25
CA GLU A 42 0.49 22.26 6.19
C GLU A 42 0.49 23.44 7.15
N PHE A 43 1.39 23.43 8.14
CA PHE A 43 1.55 24.55 9.06
C PHE A 43 2.14 25.74 8.32
N THR A 44 1.52 26.91 8.48
CA THR A 44 1.92 28.14 7.76
C THR A 44 3.11 28.83 8.42
N ASP A 45 3.41 28.49 9.67
CA ASP A 45 4.50 29.05 10.43
C ASP A 45 5.19 28.00 11.32
N SER A 46 6.28 28.40 11.94
CA SER A 46 7.01 27.59 12.94
C SER A 46 6.35 27.58 14.32
N SER A 47 5.26 28.32 14.51
CA SER A 47 4.51 28.37 15.77
C SER A 47 3.49 27.24 15.88
N TYR A 48 3.21 26.54 14.78
CA TYR A 48 2.25 25.43 14.66
C TYR A 48 0.82 25.81 15.06
N LYS A 49 0.48 27.11 15.06
CA LYS A 49 -0.84 27.62 15.45
C LYS A 49 -1.78 27.80 14.26
N GLU A 50 -1.22 28.07 13.10
CA GLU A 50 -1.95 28.27 11.87
C GLU A 50 -1.59 27.17 10.86
N TYR A 51 -2.60 26.66 10.16
CA TYR A 51 -2.42 25.60 9.17
C TYR A 51 -3.40 25.77 8.00
N ASN A 52 -2.94 25.36 6.84
CA ASN A 52 -3.76 25.22 5.64
C ASN A 52 -4.27 23.79 5.52
N ILE A 53 -5.52 23.64 5.10
CA ILE A 53 -6.09 22.35 4.71
C ILE A 53 -6.02 22.25 3.18
N ILE A 54 -5.28 21.26 2.70
CA ILE A 54 -5.09 20.99 1.27
C ILE A 54 -5.90 19.74 0.93
N LYS A 55 -6.79 19.84 -0.04
CA LYS A 55 -7.51 18.69 -0.60
C LYS A 55 -6.79 18.23 -1.86
N ASN A 56 -6.41 16.96 -1.88
CA ASN A 56 -5.71 16.36 -3.00
C ASN A 56 -6.32 14.99 -3.34
N THR A 57 -5.85 14.34 -4.40
CA THR A 57 -6.33 13.04 -4.83
C THR A 57 -5.16 12.15 -5.23
N LEU A 58 -5.04 11.00 -4.56
CA LEU A 58 -4.11 9.96 -4.97
C LEU A 58 -4.66 9.24 -6.20
N ALA A 59 -3.87 9.21 -7.27
CA ALA A 59 -4.23 8.46 -8.47
C ALA A 59 -4.47 6.97 -8.15
N TYR A 60 -3.58 6.39 -7.36
CA TYR A 60 -3.71 5.04 -6.84
C TYR A 60 -3.23 4.97 -5.38
N ALA A 61 -3.87 4.13 -4.59
CA ALA A 61 -3.43 3.79 -3.24
C ALA A 61 -3.54 2.28 -3.02
N VAL A 62 -2.48 1.65 -2.51
CA VAL A 62 -2.45 0.22 -2.20
C VAL A 62 -2.79 0.04 -0.72
N VAL A 63 -3.73 -0.83 -0.41
CA VAL A 63 -4.07 -1.16 0.98
C VAL A 63 -2.94 -1.97 1.61
N MET A 64 -2.38 -1.43 2.70
CA MET A 64 -1.26 -2.02 3.42
C MET A 64 -1.67 -2.63 4.77
N THR A 65 -2.87 -2.30 5.27
CA THR A 65 -3.44 -2.98 6.46
C THR A 65 -3.48 -4.48 6.23
N GLN A 66 -3.13 -5.26 7.26
CA GLN A 66 -3.11 -6.71 7.17
C GLN A 66 -4.53 -7.27 6.93
N ASP A 67 -4.63 -8.32 6.12
CA ASP A 67 -5.95 -8.84 5.73
C ASP A 67 -6.74 -9.40 6.92
N CYS A 68 -6.05 -9.95 7.93
CA CYS A 68 -6.70 -10.43 9.16
C CYS A 68 -7.40 -9.30 9.93
N ASP A 69 -6.81 -8.10 9.95
CA ASP A 69 -7.39 -6.95 10.63
C ASP A 69 -8.61 -6.44 9.85
N LEU A 70 -8.51 -6.39 8.51
CA LEU A 70 -9.61 -5.99 7.63
C LEU A 70 -10.79 -6.97 7.69
N GLU A 71 -10.50 -8.28 7.75
CA GLU A 71 -11.52 -9.31 7.90
C GLU A 71 -12.23 -9.19 9.25
N GLN A 72 -11.48 -8.95 10.33
CA GLN A 72 -12.06 -8.76 11.65
C GLN A 72 -12.94 -7.51 11.71
N ASP A 73 -12.49 -6.38 11.15
CA ASP A 73 -13.29 -5.17 11.04
C ASP A 73 -14.58 -5.41 10.24
N TYR A 74 -14.48 -6.11 9.11
CA TYR A 74 -15.64 -6.49 8.30
C TYR A 74 -16.63 -7.35 9.11
N LYS A 75 -16.16 -8.34 9.87
CA LYS A 75 -17.03 -9.16 10.74
C LYS A 75 -17.70 -8.30 11.81
N ASN A 76 -16.93 -7.51 12.55
CA ASN A 76 -17.43 -6.67 13.64
C ASN A 76 -18.55 -5.73 13.15
N ARG A 77 -18.44 -5.18 11.93
CA ARG A 77 -19.45 -4.29 11.34
C ARG A 77 -20.71 -4.98 10.85
N ASN A 78 -20.63 -6.27 10.53
CA ASN A 78 -21.76 -7.07 10.06
C ASN A 78 -22.43 -7.88 11.17
N GLU A 79 -21.96 -7.78 12.41
CA GLU A 79 -22.66 -8.34 13.57
C GLU A 79 -23.89 -7.48 13.90
N GLU A 80 -25.09 -8.07 13.81
CA GLU A 80 -26.39 -7.39 13.99
C GLU A 80 -26.58 -6.73 15.37
N VAL A 81 -25.77 -7.09 16.37
CA VAL A 81 -25.96 -6.73 17.79
C VAL A 81 -24.76 -5.93 18.35
N CYS A 82 -24.09 -5.12 17.53
CA CYS A 82 -22.98 -4.29 18.00
C CYS A 82 -23.45 -2.86 18.34
N GLU A 83 -23.94 -2.66 19.57
CA GLU A 83 -24.21 -1.30 20.10
C GLU A 83 -22.92 -0.50 20.37
N LYS A 84 -21.75 -1.15 20.33
CA LYS A 84 -20.45 -0.55 20.66
C LYS A 84 -19.54 -0.54 19.43
N HIS A 85 -18.77 0.54 19.29
CA HIS A 85 -17.85 0.74 18.16
C HIS A 85 -16.37 0.60 18.57
N ASP A 86 -16.10 0.08 19.77
CA ASP A 86 -14.77 -0.12 20.33
C ASP A 86 -13.90 -1.06 19.48
N LYS A 87 -14.53 -1.99 18.75
CA LYS A 87 -13.85 -2.94 17.86
C LYS A 87 -13.80 -2.51 16.39
N HIS A 88 -14.32 -1.33 16.05
CA HIS A 88 -14.31 -0.83 14.68
C HIS A 88 -12.99 -0.14 14.38
N MET A 89 -12.35 -0.55 13.28
CA MET A 89 -11.18 0.11 12.74
C MET A 89 -11.59 1.42 12.07
N GLN A 90 -11.10 2.54 12.61
CA GLN A 90 -11.47 3.88 12.10
C GLN A 90 -10.67 4.29 10.86
N SER A 91 -9.50 3.68 10.63
CA SER A 91 -8.61 4.00 9.53
C SER A 91 -7.89 2.77 9.03
N ILE A 92 -7.61 2.75 7.72
CA ILE A 92 -6.76 1.75 7.09
C ILE A 92 -5.44 2.41 6.66
N LEU A 93 -4.36 1.64 6.73
CA LEU A 93 -3.06 2.05 6.21
C LEU A 93 -3.04 1.83 4.69
N VAL A 94 -2.66 2.87 3.97
CA VAL A 94 -2.48 2.82 2.52
C VAL A 94 -1.11 3.35 2.12
N CYS A 95 -0.61 2.88 0.99
CA CYS A 95 0.61 3.39 0.35
C CYS A 95 0.24 4.03 -1.00
N PRO A 96 0.63 5.30 -1.25
CA PRO A 96 0.47 5.89 -2.58
C PRO A 96 1.18 5.07 -3.65
N ALA A 97 0.50 4.83 -4.76
CA ALA A 97 1.05 4.17 -5.92
C ALA A 97 0.97 5.06 -7.16
N TYR A 98 1.95 4.92 -8.04
CA TYR A 98 2.11 5.77 -9.21
C TYR A 98 2.33 4.92 -10.46
N PRO A 99 1.86 5.37 -11.64
CA PRO A 99 2.20 4.73 -12.89
C PRO A 99 3.71 4.57 -13.04
N ALA A 100 4.16 3.38 -13.44
CA ALA A 100 5.58 3.06 -13.58
C ALA A 100 6.32 4.04 -14.52
N GLU A 101 5.63 4.54 -15.54
CA GLU A 101 6.15 5.55 -16.47
C GLU A 101 6.50 6.85 -15.76
N LYS A 102 5.58 7.39 -14.94
CA LYS A 102 5.80 8.60 -14.12
C LYS A 102 6.90 8.40 -13.08
N PHE A 103 6.97 7.19 -12.51
CA PHE A 103 8.05 6.84 -11.59
C PHE A 103 9.41 6.91 -12.28
N ARG A 104 9.52 6.30 -13.46
CA ARG A 104 10.75 6.22 -14.25
C ARG A 104 11.31 7.59 -14.65
N VAL A 105 10.43 8.52 -15.03
CA VAL A 105 10.84 9.88 -15.42
C VAL A 105 11.03 10.84 -14.23
N GLY A 106 10.80 10.38 -13.00
CA GLY A 106 10.98 11.18 -11.78
C GLY A 106 9.85 12.19 -11.51
N GLU A 107 8.68 12.01 -12.13
CA GLU A 107 7.57 12.97 -12.06
C GLU A 107 6.41 12.53 -11.14
N HIS A 108 6.54 11.39 -10.47
CA HIS A 108 5.46 10.84 -9.66
C HIS A 108 5.11 11.70 -8.43
N LEU A 109 6.06 12.47 -7.88
CA LEU A 109 5.84 13.41 -6.76
C LEU A 109 5.79 14.88 -7.20
N LYS A 110 5.68 15.15 -8.50
CA LYS A 110 5.66 16.53 -9.04
C LYS A 110 4.51 17.38 -8.47
N HIS A 111 3.41 16.74 -8.08
CA HIS A 111 2.23 17.38 -7.50
C HIS A 111 2.48 18.00 -6.11
N ILE A 112 3.50 17.53 -5.38
CA ILE A 112 3.96 18.12 -4.12
C ILE A 112 5.30 18.86 -4.29
N ASN A 113 5.59 19.33 -5.52
CA ASN A 113 6.83 20.04 -5.88
C ASN A 113 8.13 19.28 -5.58
N LEU A 114 8.08 17.96 -5.43
CA LEU A 114 9.26 17.12 -5.27
C LEU A 114 9.65 16.52 -6.62
N VAL A 115 10.87 16.83 -7.06
CA VAL A 115 11.51 16.18 -8.20
C VAL A 115 12.43 15.10 -7.65
N VAL A 116 12.22 13.88 -8.12
CA VAL A 116 12.95 12.69 -7.67
C VAL A 116 13.83 12.17 -8.80
N GLU A 117 14.87 11.41 -8.45
CA GLU A 117 15.87 10.93 -9.40
C GLU A 117 15.20 10.13 -10.54
N LYS A 118 15.67 10.34 -11.78
CA LYS A 118 15.24 9.54 -12.93
C LYS A 118 15.86 8.15 -12.86
N TRP A 119 15.05 7.14 -13.09
CA TRP A 119 15.51 5.75 -13.13
C TRP A 119 15.74 5.34 -14.57
N ASN A 120 17.00 5.28 -15.01
CA ASN A 120 17.34 4.82 -16.35
C ASN A 120 17.11 3.30 -16.51
N SER A 121 17.00 2.84 -17.76
CA SER A 121 16.79 1.41 -18.09
C SER A 121 17.83 0.50 -17.46
N GLU A 122 19.09 0.95 -17.36
CA GLU A 122 20.20 0.14 -16.87
C GLU A 122 20.11 -0.12 -15.37
N ARG A 123 19.77 0.91 -14.57
CA ARG A 123 19.49 0.73 -13.14
C ARG A 123 18.25 -0.14 -12.89
N PHE A 124 17.25 -0.06 -13.76
CA PHE A 124 16.04 -0.90 -13.65
C PHE A 124 16.31 -2.38 -13.97
N LYS A 125 17.21 -2.67 -14.93
CA LYS A 125 17.64 -4.04 -15.24
C LYS A 125 18.35 -4.71 -14.06
N LYS A 126 19.07 -3.93 -13.24
CA LYS A 126 19.78 -4.44 -12.04
C LYS A 126 18.83 -4.98 -10.97
N ASN A 127 17.54 -4.59 -10.98
CA ASN A 127 16.51 -5.08 -10.06
C ASN A 127 15.69 -6.26 -10.62
N LYS A 128 15.93 -6.71 -11.87
CA LYS A 128 15.30 -7.91 -12.44
C LYS A 128 16.04 -9.18 -12.03
N ARG A 129 16.03 -9.51 -10.73
CA ARG A 129 16.61 -10.72 -10.10
C ARG A 129 18.14 -10.92 -10.33
N PRO A 130 18.91 -11.37 -9.33
CA PRO A 130 20.12 -12.12 -9.65
C PRO A 130 19.67 -13.40 -10.37
N GLU A 131 20.19 -13.63 -11.58
CA GLU A 131 20.17 -14.96 -12.17
C GLU A 131 20.96 -15.89 -11.22
N LYS A 132 20.30 -16.99 -10.86
CA LYS A 132 20.69 -18.12 -10.00
C LYS A 132 22.11 -18.16 -9.44
#